data_AF-A0A1Y6CE44-F1
#
_entry.id   AF-A0A1Y6CE44-F1
#
_cell.length_a   1.000
_cell.length_b   1.000
_cell.length_c   1.000
_cell.angle_alpha   90.00
_cell.angle_beta   90.00
_cell.angle_gamma   90.00
#
_symmetry.space_group_name_H-M   'P 1'
#
loop_
_entity.id
_entity.type
_entity.pdbx_description
1 polymer ?
#
loop_
_entity_poly.entity_id
_entity_poly.type
_entity_poly.pdbx_seq_one_letter_code
_entity_poly.pdbx_strand_id
1 'polypeptide(L)'
;MQKERRESWNIEGIRNAKESISQELLPFLKNEWYKQAVEHCLCKILPLEGNLHCDLKIVCYIISTLNLISLSKETTSEFKTLVGKLEKIAEALLSKNNVKPGRSRLSFLYGELKQGVAAVVKKDGHTWEALWESSLGLFLSRGCAHPILPFQHINFALQTIDRGFPTRVMELIDEMSTGLESESDRSYLELIRIKALRLSGHHGQCEELINAQIKKHGESPRLLWEWHYTQAILTGESKDLHRFLFGKGKKNIEYLEAYMKYAFWIKAQPRKSYLKLCPKVSTLKRLLKSETNNVRFKKLFKVLSAIEDAYDTNVPMVKRIDKIGRVMAVIETLEAEYRILSLAAILRFLNQRQKQMASLFHGEYKSHSLKLSEGRDSDVLNLFGSSSDLEVIKPFYDSLHSIPEKETTLARANPSHTYLFKPLGNRDIIWTEAS
;
A
#
# COMPACT_ATOMS: atom_id res chain seq x y z
N MET A 1 -49.48 20.40 10.62
CA MET A 1 -48.46 19.86 9.69
C MET A 1 -47.30 20.84 9.63
N GLN A 2 -46.17 20.51 10.28
CA GLN A 2 -44.94 21.28 10.13
C GLN A 2 -44.39 21.04 8.73
N LYS A 3 -44.17 22.11 7.97
CA LYS A 3 -43.56 22.07 6.65
C LYS A 3 -42.09 21.70 6.86
N GLU A 4 -41.74 20.43 6.76
CA GLU A 4 -40.35 19.96 6.85
C GLU A 4 -39.52 20.78 5.85
N ARG A 5 -38.57 21.58 6.38
CA ARG A 5 -37.67 22.38 5.58
C ARG A 5 -36.88 21.41 4.72
N ARG A 6 -37.01 21.52 3.38
CA ARG A 6 -36.15 20.80 2.44
C ARG A 6 -34.70 21.10 2.80
N GLU A 7 -33.93 20.05 3.11
CA GLU A 7 -32.49 20.19 3.25
C GLU A 7 -31.93 20.66 1.91
N SER A 8 -31.29 21.82 1.94
CA SER A 8 -30.76 22.44 0.74
C SER A 8 -29.49 21.72 0.31
N TRP A 9 -29.44 21.27 -0.95
CA TRP A 9 -28.22 20.80 -1.62
C TRP A 9 -27.23 21.95 -1.83
N ASN A 10 -26.59 22.36 -0.74
CA ASN A 10 -25.52 23.35 -0.69
C ASN A 10 -24.50 22.92 0.36
N ILE A 11 -23.37 23.63 0.42
CA ILE A 11 -22.24 23.29 1.30
C ILE A 11 -22.67 23.26 2.77
N GLU A 12 -23.50 24.21 3.19
CA GLU A 12 -23.98 24.31 4.57
C GLU A 12 -24.91 23.15 4.94
N GLY A 13 -25.82 22.76 4.03
CA GLY A 13 -26.66 21.58 4.19
C GLY A 13 -25.84 20.29 4.32
N ILE A 14 -24.79 20.14 3.51
CA ILE A 14 -23.86 19.01 3.60
C ILE A 14 -23.13 19.00 4.95
N ARG A 15 -22.63 20.16 5.41
CA ARG A 15 -21.95 20.31 6.70
C ARG A 15 -22.87 19.91 7.84
N ASN A 16 -24.08 20.46 7.88
CA ASN A 16 -25.08 20.17 8.91
C ASN A 16 -25.49 18.69 8.91
N ALA A 17 -25.66 18.08 7.73
CA ALA A 17 -25.95 16.65 7.62
C ALA A 17 -24.81 15.80 8.17
N LYS A 18 -23.56 16.09 7.78
CA LYS A 18 -22.38 15.37 8.28
C LYS A 18 -22.17 15.54 9.77
N GLU A 19 -22.36 16.74 10.31
CA GLU A 19 -22.24 17.01 11.74
C GLU A 19 -23.30 16.24 12.52
N SER A 20 -24.56 16.30 12.09
CA SER A 20 -25.64 15.53 12.70
C SER A 20 -25.36 14.03 12.70
N ILE A 21 -24.89 13.47 11.58
CA ILE A 21 -24.52 12.06 11.48
C ILE A 21 -23.31 11.74 12.38
N SER A 22 -22.32 12.63 12.44
CA SER A 22 -21.14 12.44 13.27
C SER A 22 -21.50 12.39 14.76
N GLN A 23 -22.42 13.24 15.22
CA GLN A 23 -22.91 13.22 16.60
C GLN A 23 -23.69 11.94 16.90
N GLU A 24 -24.49 11.45 15.96
CA GLU A 24 -25.22 10.18 16.08
C GLU A 24 -24.27 8.97 16.14
N LEU A 25 -23.17 9.00 15.38
CA LEU A 25 -22.17 7.93 15.33
C LEU A 25 -21.14 7.99 16.46
N LEU A 26 -20.98 9.14 17.13
CA LEU A 26 -19.99 9.35 18.17
C LEU A 26 -20.01 8.30 19.30
N PRO A 27 -21.17 7.86 19.83
CA PRO A 27 -21.22 6.81 20.85
C PRO A 27 -20.65 5.47 20.35
N PHE A 28 -20.90 5.11 19.09
CA PHE A 28 -20.36 3.88 18.52
C PHE A 28 -18.84 3.97 18.33
N LEU A 29 -18.36 5.11 17.82
CA LEU A 29 -16.93 5.35 17.59
C LEU A 29 -16.13 5.32 18.89
N LYS A 30 -16.64 5.92 19.97
CA LYS A 30 -16.00 5.91 21.29
C LYS A 30 -15.86 4.50 21.88
N ASN A 31 -16.78 3.60 21.54
CA ASN A 31 -16.79 2.21 22.04
C ASN A 31 -16.22 1.21 21.02
N GLU A 32 -15.64 1.68 19.91
CA GLU A 32 -15.17 0.83 18.79
C GLU A 32 -16.24 -0.12 18.21
N TRP A 33 -17.53 0.24 18.32
CA TRP A 33 -18.67 -0.55 17.84
C TRP A 33 -18.94 -0.31 16.35
N TYR A 34 -17.92 -0.52 15.51
CA TYR A 34 -17.97 -0.21 14.08
C TYR A 34 -19.03 -1.02 13.33
N LYS A 35 -19.25 -2.28 13.71
CA LYS A 35 -20.26 -3.13 13.06
C LYS A 35 -21.67 -2.62 13.31
N GLN A 36 -21.99 -2.30 14.56
CA GLN A 36 -23.27 -1.73 14.97
C GLN A 36 -23.47 -0.35 14.34
N ALA A 37 -22.41 0.45 14.21
CA ALA A 37 -22.46 1.72 13.50
C ALA A 37 -22.80 1.54 12.01
N VAL A 38 -22.21 0.53 11.35
CA VAL A 38 -22.53 0.19 9.95
C VAL A 38 -24.00 -0.24 9.83
N GLU A 39 -24.46 -1.16 10.68
CA GLU A 39 -25.86 -1.61 10.71
C GLU A 39 -26.82 -0.43 10.94
N HIS A 40 -26.48 0.47 11.87
CA HIS A 40 -27.22 1.70 12.12
C HIS A 40 -27.31 2.59 10.88
N CYS A 41 -26.19 2.84 10.19
CA CYS A 41 -26.21 3.60 8.95
C CYS A 41 -27.05 2.93 7.86
N LEU A 42 -26.97 1.60 7.71
CA LEU A 42 -27.77 0.86 6.74
C LEU A 42 -29.27 0.96 7.03
N CYS A 43 -29.67 0.89 8.30
CA CYS A 43 -31.04 1.14 8.74
C CYS A 43 -31.52 2.57 8.45
N LYS A 44 -30.61 3.53 8.28
CA LYS A 44 -30.96 4.89 7.83
C LYS A 44 -31.01 5.01 6.31
N ILE A 45 -30.26 4.19 5.58
CA ILE A 45 -30.23 4.21 4.11
C ILE A 45 -31.49 3.54 3.52
N LEU A 46 -31.90 2.37 4.04
CA LEU A 46 -32.97 1.54 3.46
C LEU A 46 -34.39 2.14 3.51
N PRO A 47 -34.87 2.76 4.61
CA PRO A 47 -36.26 3.26 4.70
C PRO A 47 -36.49 4.57 3.94
N LEU A 48 -35.41 5.21 3.49
CA LEU A 48 -35.42 6.56 2.93
C LEU A 48 -35.65 6.59 1.41
N GLU A 49 -35.71 5.43 0.74
CA GLU A 49 -36.01 5.32 -0.70
C GLU A 49 -37.41 5.84 -1.08
N GLY A 50 -38.33 5.94 -0.10
CA GLY A 50 -39.68 6.49 -0.30
C GLY A 50 -39.82 8.01 -0.06
N ASN A 51 -38.80 8.69 0.48
CA ASN A 51 -38.92 10.07 0.93
C ASN A 51 -37.98 10.99 0.13
N LEU A 52 -38.50 11.70 -0.88
CA LEU A 52 -37.75 12.59 -1.80
C LEU A 52 -36.91 13.70 -1.11
N HIS A 53 -37.05 13.88 0.20
CA HIS A 53 -36.46 14.98 0.97
C HIS A 53 -35.17 14.64 1.72
N CYS A 54 -34.62 13.44 1.54
CA CYS A 54 -33.47 12.97 2.33
C CYS A 54 -32.28 12.43 1.52
N ASP A 55 -32.29 12.55 0.18
CA ASP A 55 -31.23 12.06 -0.71
C ASP A 55 -29.81 12.50 -0.27
N LEU A 56 -29.66 13.75 0.18
CA LEU A 56 -28.37 14.27 0.68
C LEU A 56 -27.88 13.51 1.91
N LYS A 57 -28.76 13.34 2.91
CA LYS A 57 -28.46 12.57 4.12
C LYS A 57 -28.11 11.13 3.80
N ILE A 58 -28.82 10.50 2.86
CA ILE A 58 -28.50 9.13 2.41
C ILE A 58 -27.07 9.08 1.86
N VAL A 59 -26.69 10.01 0.98
CA VAL A 59 -25.30 10.07 0.45
C VAL A 59 -24.29 10.24 1.58
N CYS A 60 -24.55 11.11 2.56
CA CYS A 60 -23.67 11.28 3.72
C CYS A 60 -23.59 10.01 4.58
N TYR A 61 -24.70 9.30 4.82
CA TYR A 61 -24.69 8.00 5.51
C TYR A 61 -23.92 6.95 4.72
N ILE A 62 -24.03 6.91 3.39
CA ILE A 62 -23.26 6.00 2.54
C ILE A 62 -21.76 6.25 2.71
N ILE A 63 -21.31 7.50 2.59
CA ILE A 63 -19.90 7.86 2.77
C ILE A 63 -19.41 7.48 4.17
N SER A 64 -20.19 7.78 5.22
CA SER A 64 -19.89 7.37 6.59
C SER A 64 -19.82 5.85 6.75
N THR A 65 -20.72 5.11 6.09
CA THR A 65 -20.74 3.64 6.11
C THR A 65 -19.46 3.07 5.51
N LEU A 66 -19.00 3.59 4.37
CA LEU A 66 -17.75 3.15 3.74
C LEU A 66 -16.54 3.40 4.65
N ASN A 67 -16.47 4.57 5.28
CA ASN A 67 -15.43 4.90 6.24
C ASN A 67 -15.47 3.95 7.46
N LEU A 68 -16.65 3.66 8.01
CA LEU A 68 -16.80 2.70 9.13
C LEU A 68 -16.39 1.28 8.72
N ILE A 69 -16.74 0.82 7.51
CA ILE A 69 -16.30 -0.49 6.99
C ILE A 69 -14.77 -0.54 6.90
N SER A 70 -14.13 0.55 6.48
CA SER A 70 -12.66 0.66 6.43
C SER A 70 -11.99 0.64 7.81
N LEU A 71 -12.70 1.05 8.87
CA LEU A 71 -12.19 1.06 10.25
C LEU A 71 -12.48 -0.25 11.00
N SER A 72 -13.53 -0.98 10.61
CA SER A 72 -13.86 -2.26 11.21
C SER A 72 -12.67 -3.24 11.13
N LYS A 73 -12.50 -4.14 12.10
CA LYS A 73 -11.49 -5.21 12.03
C LYS A 73 -11.99 -6.42 11.23
N GLU A 74 -13.30 -6.53 11.07
CA GLU A 74 -13.96 -7.61 10.36
C GLU A 74 -14.14 -7.18 8.89
N THR A 75 -13.61 -7.97 7.96
CA THR A 75 -13.95 -7.86 6.53
C THR A 75 -14.58 -9.16 6.09
N THR A 76 -15.87 -9.11 5.75
CA THR A 76 -16.62 -10.24 5.19
C THR A 76 -16.76 -10.05 3.68
N SER A 77 -16.92 -11.14 2.93
CA SER A 77 -17.25 -11.09 1.49
C SER A 77 -18.55 -10.30 1.23
N GLU A 78 -19.46 -10.26 2.20
CA GLU A 78 -20.70 -9.50 2.17
C GLU A 78 -20.42 -7.98 2.06
N PHE A 79 -19.41 -7.46 2.75
CA PHE A 79 -19.05 -6.04 2.65
C PHE A 79 -18.58 -5.65 1.25
N LYS A 80 -17.88 -6.53 0.52
CA LYS A 80 -17.49 -6.24 -0.87
C LYS A 80 -18.70 -6.02 -1.78
N THR A 81 -19.69 -6.89 -1.66
CA THR A 81 -20.95 -6.77 -2.42
C THR A 81 -21.72 -5.53 -2.00
N LEU A 82 -21.74 -5.24 -0.70
CA LEU A 82 -22.40 -4.05 -0.14
C LEU A 82 -21.77 -2.76 -0.65
N VAL A 83 -20.43 -2.64 -0.63
CA VAL A 83 -19.69 -1.45 -1.07
C VAL A 83 -20.08 -1.08 -2.51
N GLY A 84 -20.07 -2.05 -3.43
CA GLY A 84 -20.46 -1.81 -4.82
C GLY A 84 -21.94 -1.45 -5.00
N LYS A 85 -22.83 -1.88 -4.12
CA LYS A 85 -24.24 -1.45 -4.12
C LYS A 85 -24.39 -0.02 -3.59
N LEU A 86 -23.76 0.29 -2.45
CA LEU A 86 -23.80 1.61 -1.83
C LEU A 86 -23.21 2.69 -2.76
N GLU A 87 -22.12 2.37 -3.44
CA GLU A 87 -21.51 3.25 -4.44
C GLU A 87 -22.50 3.59 -5.56
N LYS A 88 -23.12 2.58 -6.19
CA LYS A 88 -24.12 2.80 -7.25
C LYS A 88 -25.31 3.64 -6.79
N ILE A 89 -25.80 3.40 -5.56
CA ILE A 89 -26.89 4.19 -4.98
C ILE A 89 -26.45 5.65 -4.81
N ALA A 90 -25.27 5.90 -4.24
CA ALA A 90 -24.77 7.27 -4.06
C ALA A 90 -24.56 7.99 -5.40
N GLU A 91 -23.98 7.33 -6.40
CA GLU A 91 -23.80 7.91 -7.75
C GLU A 91 -25.15 8.26 -8.42
N ALA A 92 -26.16 7.39 -8.27
CA ALA A 92 -27.50 7.64 -8.78
C ALA A 92 -28.17 8.84 -8.07
N LEU A 93 -28.06 8.93 -6.74
CA LEU A 93 -28.60 10.05 -5.97
C LEU A 93 -27.91 11.38 -6.29
N LEU A 94 -26.59 11.38 -6.44
CA LEU A 94 -25.83 12.55 -6.85
C LEU A 94 -26.24 13.02 -8.26
N SER A 95 -26.39 12.07 -9.20
CA SER A 95 -26.83 12.35 -10.57
C SER A 95 -28.27 12.90 -10.63
N LYS A 96 -29.20 12.27 -9.90
CA LYS A 96 -30.61 12.70 -9.76
C LYS A 96 -30.71 14.15 -9.24
N ASN A 97 -29.81 14.55 -8.35
CA ASN A 97 -29.76 15.89 -7.77
C ASN A 97 -28.86 16.86 -8.57
N ASN A 98 -28.55 16.55 -9.84
CA ASN A 98 -27.76 17.39 -10.76
C ASN A 98 -26.34 17.72 -10.27
N VAL A 99 -25.76 16.90 -9.39
CA VAL A 99 -24.34 16.99 -9.06
C VAL A 99 -23.54 16.34 -10.19
N LYS A 100 -22.95 17.16 -11.06
CA LYS A 100 -22.14 16.72 -12.19
C LYS A 100 -20.69 16.48 -11.74
N PRO A 101 -20.12 15.29 -11.97
CA PRO A 101 -18.74 15.00 -11.61
C PRO A 101 -17.77 15.97 -12.30
N GLY A 102 -16.77 16.45 -11.56
CA GLY A 102 -15.72 17.35 -12.07
C GLY A 102 -16.17 18.75 -12.47
N ARG A 103 -17.46 19.10 -12.40
CA ARG A 103 -17.99 20.39 -12.89
C ARG A 103 -18.88 21.11 -11.88
N SER A 104 -19.67 20.38 -11.09
CA SER A 104 -20.55 21.01 -10.09
C SER A 104 -19.75 21.45 -8.87
N ARG A 105 -20.18 22.53 -8.21
CA ARG A 105 -19.60 22.98 -6.92
C ARG A 105 -19.61 21.89 -5.84
N LEU A 106 -20.56 20.95 -5.91
CA LEU A 106 -20.71 19.83 -4.98
C LEU A 106 -20.03 18.54 -5.48
N SER A 107 -19.21 18.60 -6.53
CA SER A 107 -18.59 17.39 -7.11
C SER A 107 -17.59 16.73 -6.15
N PHE A 108 -17.14 17.42 -5.09
CA PHE A 108 -16.32 16.84 -4.03
C PHE A 108 -16.97 15.64 -3.33
N LEU A 109 -18.30 15.53 -3.34
CA LEU A 109 -19.02 14.37 -2.80
C LEU A 109 -18.71 13.08 -3.56
N TYR A 110 -18.51 13.15 -4.88
CA TYR A 110 -17.99 12.01 -5.64
C TYR A 110 -16.57 11.66 -5.19
N GLY A 111 -15.74 12.66 -4.92
CA GLY A 111 -14.41 12.45 -4.37
C GLY A 111 -14.44 11.71 -3.05
N GLU A 112 -15.26 12.16 -2.10
CA GLU A 112 -15.38 11.52 -0.79
C GLU A 112 -15.93 10.10 -0.89
N LEU A 113 -16.90 9.87 -1.79
CA LEU A 113 -17.41 8.54 -2.07
C LEU A 113 -16.28 7.60 -2.52
N LYS A 114 -15.51 8.00 -3.54
CA LYS A 114 -14.40 7.20 -4.08
C LYS A 114 -13.26 7.02 -3.08
N GLN A 115 -13.02 8.00 -2.20
CA GLN A 115 -12.08 7.86 -1.09
C GLN A 115 -12.53 6.81 -0.07
N GLY A 116 -13.83 6.76 0.24
CA GLY A 116 -14.42 5.71 1.07
C GLY A 116 -14.23 4.33 0.45
N VAL A 117 -14.50 4.18 -0.86
CA VAL A 117 -14.25 2.93 -1.60
C VAL A 117 -12.77 2.56 -1.56
N ALA A 118 -11.88 3.52 -1.86
CA ALA A 118 -10.44 3.32 -1.84
C ALA A 118 -9.93 2.83 -0.47
N ALA A 119 -10.47 3.37 0.63
CA ALA A 119 -10.10 2.95 1.99
C ALA A 119 -10.51 1.50 2.27
N VAL A 120 -11.71 1.08 1.85
CA VAL A 120 -12.17 -0.31 2.01
C VAL A 120 -11.32 -1.27 1.16
N VAL A 121 -11.09 -0.94 -0.10
CA VAL A 121 -10.25 -1.72 -1.02
C VAL A 121 -8.81 -1.84 -0.50
N LYS A 122 -8.25 -0.75 0.05
CA LYS A 122 -6.92 -0.74 0.68
C LYS A 122 -6.85 -1.69 1.88
N LYS A 123 -7.87 -1.72 2.73
CA LYS A 123 -7.95 -2.61 3.90
C LYS A 123 -7.86 -4.10 3.49
N ASP A 124 -8.43 -4.46 2.34
CA ASP A 124 -8.31 -5.81 1.79
C ASP A 124 -6.93 -6.10 1.16
N GLY A 125 -6.08 -5.08 1.07
CA GLY A 125 -4.74 -5.12 0.50
C GLY A 125 -4.72 -5.00 -1.03
N HIS A 126 -5.82 -4.59 -1.66
CA HIS A 126 -5.90 -4.29 -3.10
C HIS A 126 -5.43 -2.86 -3.37
N THR A 127 -4.19 -2.61 -3.01
CA THR A 127 -3.52 -1.31 -3.01
C THR A 127 -3.47 -0.59 -4.37
N TRP A 128 -3.45 -1.30 -5.51
CA TRP A 128 -3.53 -0.68 -6.84
C TRP A 128 -4.94 -0.17 -7.18
N GLU A 129 -5.95 -0.98 -6.90
CA GLU A 129 -7.36 -0.60 -7.06
C GLU A 129 -7.70 0.56 -6.12
N ALA A 130 -7.19 0.53 -4.88
CA ALA A 130 -7.32 1.66 -3.97
C ALA A 130 -6.72 2.96 -4.55
N LEU A 131 -5.50 2.89 -5.11
CA LEU A 131 -4.86 4.04 -5.75
C LEU A 131 -5.67 4.57 -6.94
N TRP A 132 -6.23 3.66 -7.75
CA TRP A 132 -7.12 4.00 -8.85
C TRP A 132 -8.35 4.76 -8.37
N GLU A 133 -9.07 4.22 -7.38
CA GLU A 133 -10.27 4.85 -6.81
C GLU A 133 -9.95 6.21 -6.18
N SER A 134 -8.82 6.32 -5.47
CA SER A 134 -8.39 7.60 -4.90
C SER A 134 -8.07 8.63 -5.99
N SER A 135 -7.38 8.22 -7.06
CA SER A 135 -7.07 9.08 -8.21
C SER A 135 -8.33 9.54 -8.94
N LEU A 136 -9.27 8.61 -9.16
CA LEU A 136 -10.58 8.92 -9.71
C LEU A 136 -11.35 9.90 -8.82
N GLY A 137 -11.31 9.72 -7.50
CA GLY A 137 -11.91 10.65 -6.55
C GLY A 137 -11.37 12.08 -6.70
N LEU A 138 -10.04 12.24 -6.81
CA LEU A 138 -9.43 13.55 -7.07
C LEU A 138 -9.87 14.15 -8.42
N PHE A 139 -9.94 13.33 -9.47
CA PHE A 139 -10.40 13.74 -10.79
C PHE A 139 -11.86 14.24 -10.75
N LEU A 140 -12.75 13.52 -10.08
CA LEU A 140 -14.18 13.88 -9.97
C LEU A 140 -14.40 15.10 -9.06
N SER A 141 -13.46 15.45 -8.19
CA SER A 141 -13.51 16.63 -7.31
C SER A 141 -13.07 17.95 -7.96
N ARG A 142 -12.48 17.94 -9.17
CA ARG A 142 -11.81 19.12 -9.77
C ARG A 142 -12.67 20.38 -9.95
N GLY A 143 -13.98 20.24 -10.12
CA GLY A 143 -14.92 21.36 -10.32
C GLY A 143 -15.38 22.04 -9.03
N CYS A 144 -14.87 21.61 -7.87
CA CYS A 144 -15.26 22.16 -6.59
C CYS A 144 -14.71 23.59 -6.41
N ALA A 145 -15.58 24.51 -5.97
CA ALA A 145 -15.17 25.89 -5.65
C ALA A 145 -14.37 25.97 -4.33
N HIS A 146 -14.45 24.93 -3.49
CA HIS A 146 -13.55 24.74 -2.37
C HIS A 146 -12.37 23.88 -2.81
N PRO A 147 -11.13 24.22 -2.40
CA PRO A 147 -9.98 23.36 -2.64
C PRO A 147 -10.31 21.97 -2.12
N ILE A 148 -9.98 20.96 -2.93
CA ILE A 148 -10.08 19.54 -2.61
C ILE A 148 -9.60 19.35 -1.16
N LEU A 149 -10.42 18.71 -0.33
CA LEU A 149 -10.12 18.55 1.10
C LEU A 149 -8.71 17.96 1.28
N PRO A 150 -7.85 18.54 2.14
CA PRO A 150 -6.50 18.05 2.37
C PRO A 150 -6.43 16.54 2.64
N PHE A 151 -7.47 15.99 3.27
CA PHE A 151 -7.61 14.56 3.54
C PHE A 151 -7.64 13.67 2.28
N GLN A 152 -8.27 14.10 1.18
CA GLN A 152 -8.31 13.29 -0.06
C GLN A 152 -6.92 13.17 -0.68
N HIS A 153 -6.15 14.26 -0.67
CA HIS A 153 -4.77 14.27 -1.14
C HIS A 153 -3.83 13.48 -0.22
N ILE A 154 -4.06 13.51 1.09
CA ILE A 154 -3.33 12.69 2.06
C ILE A 154 -3.51 11.20 1.76
N ASN A 155 -4.74 10.72 1.57
CA ASN A 155 -5.00 9.32 1.26
C ASN A 155 -4.36 8.91 -0.07
N PHE A 156 -4.47 9.76 -1.09
CA PHE A 156 -3.82 9.55 -2.37
C PHE A 156 -2.30 9.47 -2.21
N ALA A 157 -1.69 10.38 -1.46
CA ALA A 157 -0.25 10.39 -1.17
C ALA A 157 0.18 9.09 -0.46
N LEU A 158 -0.55 8.65 0.58
CA LEU A 158 -0.27 7.40 1.29
C LEU A 158 -0.36 6.17 0.37
N GLN A 159 -1.34 6.11 -0.53
CA GLN A 159 -1.48 5.01 -1.48
C GLN A 159 -0.40 5.06 -2.57
N THR A 160 -0.04 6.26 -3.00
CA THR A 160 1.00 6.50 -4.01
C THR A 160 2.37 6.03 -3.50
N ILE A 161 2.73 6.36 -2.26
CA ILE A 161 3.97 5.84 -1.64
C ILE A 161 3.91 4.33 -1.43
N ASP A 162 2.76 3.78 -1.05
CA ASP A 162 2.58 2.33 -0.87
C ASP A 162 2.70 1.55 -2.20
N ARG A 163 2.59 2.21 -3.36
CA ARG A 163 2.88 1.65 -4.70
C ARG A 163 4.30 1.94 -5.21
N GLY A 164 5.07 2.71 -4.46
CA GLY A 164 6.47 2.97 -4.70
C GLY A 164 6.72 4.16 -5.62
N PHE A 165 5.96 5.24 -5.44
CA PHE A 165 6.18 6.52 -6.14
C PHE A 165 6.42 7.67 -5.14
N PRO A 166 7.50 7.61 -4.32
CA PRO A 166 7.72 8.59 -3.25
C PRO A 166 7.99 10.01 -3.76
N THR A 167 8.65 10.22 -4.90
CA THR A 167 8.88 11.59 -5.41
C THR A 167 7.58 12.29 -5.75
N ARG A 168 6.64 11.61 -6.42
CA ARG A 168 5.30 12.16 -6.67
C ARG A 168 4.58 12.55 -5.38
N VAL A 169 4.82 11.83 -4.29
CA VAL A 169 4.28 12.19 -2.98
C VAL A 169 4.88 13.47 -2.43
N MET A 170 6.16 13.74 -2.66
CA MET A 170 6.79 15.00 -2.24
C MET A 170 6.12 16.20 -2.94
N GLU A 171 5.90 16.11 -4.26
CA GLU A 171 5.19 17.15 -5.03
C GLU A 171 3.77 17.40 -4.48
N LEU A 172 3.02 16.34 -4.20
CA LEU A 172 1.68 16.45 -3.61
C LEU A 172 1.71 17.12 -2.22
N ILE A 173 2.72 16.82 -1.41
CA ILE A 173 2.88 17.42 -0.09
C ILE A 173 3.21 18.91 -0.21
N ASP A 174 4.05 19.30 -1.16
CA ASP A 174 4.39 20.70 -1.41
C ASP A 174 3.14 21.50 -1.81
N GLU A 175 2.32 20.95 -2.73
CA GLU A 175 1.02 21.52 -3.12
C GLU A 175 0.09 21.68 -1.90
N MET A 176 -0.07 20.64 -1.08
CA MET A 176 -0.94 20.66 0.10
C MET A 176 -0.47 21.65 1.19
N SER A 177 0.84 21.80 1.36
CA SER A 177 1.42 22.60 2.44
C SER A 177 1.07 24.09 2.33
N THR A 178 0.80 24.58 1.12
CA THR A 178 0.46 25.99 0.86
C THR A 178 -0.89 26.43 1.44
N GLY A 179 -1.78 25.49 1.78
CA GLY A 179 -3.15 25.79 2.23
C GLY A 179 -3.53 25.22 3.59
N LEU A 180 -2.60 24.59 4.32
CA LEU A 180 -2.89 24.00 5.64
C LEU A 180 -2.72 25.02 6.76
N GLU A 181 -3.78 25.24 7.55
CA GLU A 181 -3.74 26.09 8.75
C GLU A 181 -3.38 25.30 10.03
N SER A 182 -3.78 24.02 10.09
CA SER A 182 -3.60 23.16 11.26
C SER A 182 -2.17 22.66 11.40
N GLU A 183 -1.54 22.96 12.54
CA GLU A 183 -0.19 22.48 12.86
C GLU A 183 -0.12 20.95 12.98
N SER A 184 -1.21 20.32 13.41
CA SER A 184 -1.30 18.86 13.51
C SER A 184 -1.29 18.20 12.11
N ASP A 185 -1.99 18.79 11.14
CA ASP A 185 -2.01 18.30 9.77
C ASP A 185 -0.65 18.51 9.09
N ARG A 186 -0.01 19.65 9.33
CA ARG A 186 1.37 19.91 8.87
C ARG A 186 2.34 18.89 9.44
N SER A 187 2.30 18.65 10.76
CA SER A 187 3.16 17.65 11.42
C SER A 187 2.94 16.25 10.82
N TYR A 188 1.70 15.90 10.50
CA TYR A 188 1.38 14.64 9.85
C TYR A 188 1.92 14.55 8.41
N LEU A 189 1.79 15.62 7.62
CA LEU A 189 2.39 15.68 6.28
C LEU A 189 3.91 15.52 6.31
N GLU A 190 4.59 16.13 7.28
CA GLU A 190 6.04 15.98 7.44
C GLU A 190 6.43 14.53 7.75
N LEU A 191 5.62 13.78 8.50
CA LEU A 191 5.84 12.33 8.69
C LEU A 191 5.71 11.54 7.38
N ILE A 192 4.79 11.92 6.49
CA ILE A 192 4.67 11.32 5.16
C ILE A 192 5.88 11.69 4.31
N ARG A 193 6.34 12.96 4.36
CA ARG A 193 7.53 13.43 3.65
C ARG A 193 8.78 12.69 4.12
N ILE A 194 8.96 12.48 5.42
CA ILE A 194 10.03 11.66 5.99
C ILE A 194 10.03 10.24 5.38
N LYS A 195 8.86 9.57 5.35
CA LYS A 195 8.74 8.25 4.71
C LYS A 195 9.10 8.30 3.23
N ALA A 196 8.67 9.34 2.50
CA ALA A 196 8.95 9.51 1.08
C ALA A 196 10.45 9.74 0.81
N LEU A 197 11.11 10.60 1.57
CA LEU A 197 12.55 10.86 1.49
C LEU A 197 13.35 9.59 1.76
N ARG A 198 13.00 8.84 2.81
CA ARG A 198 13.65 7.57 3.14
C ARG A 198 13.48 6.52 2.04
N LEU A 199 12.26 6.36 1.51
CA LEU A 199 12.00 5.36 0.48
C LEU A 199 12.55 5.76 -0.90
N SER A 200 12.79 7.04 -1.16
CA SER A 200 13.36 7.53 -2.42
C SER A 200 14.89 7.60 -2.42
N GLY A 201 15.55 7.30 -1.29
CA GLY A 201 17.01 7.31 -1.17
C GLY A 201 17.58 8.67 -0.75
N HIS A 202 16.75 9.67 -0.46
CA HIS A 202 17.19 10.98 0.04
C HIS A 202 17.44 10.95 1.56
N HIS A 203 18.29 10.02 2.02
CA HIS A 203 18.48 9.74 3.44
C HIS A 203 19.04 10.93 4.25
N GLY A 204 19.92 11.73 3.65
CA GLY A 204 20.46 12.94 4.30
C GLY A 204 19.37 14.00 4.56
N GLN A 205 18.57 14.32 3.55
CA GLN A 205 17.42 15.24 3.70
C GLN A 205 16.38 14.67 4.67
N CYS A 206 16.18 13.36 4.67
CA CYS A 206 15.31 12.69 5.63
C CYS A 206 15.79 12.91 7.07
N GLU A 207 17.09 12.73 7.34
CA GLU A 207 17.68 12.95 8.66
C GLU A 207 17.55 14.41 9.12
N GLU A 208 17.89 15.36 8.25
CA GLU A 208 17.75 16.79 8.51
C GLU A 208 16.32 17.16 8.90
N LEU A 209 15.34 16.66 8.13
CA LEU A 209 13.93 16.89 8.40
C LEU A 209 13.48 16.27 9.73
N ILE A 210 13.89 15.03 10.04
CA ILE A 210 13.57 14.39 11.32
C ILE A 210 14.12 15.21 12.50
N ASN A 211 15.38 15.64 12.41
CA ASN A 211 16.03 16.45 13.44
C ASN A 211 15.32 17.81 13.63
N ALA A 212 14.89 18.44 12.52
CA ALA A 212 14.10 19.67 12.57
C ALA A 212 12.73 19.46 13.26
N GLN A 213 12.04 18.36 12.96
CA GLN A 213 10.76 18.01 13.59
C GLN A 213 10.93 17.70 15.08
N ILE A 214 11.96 16.96 15.48
CA ILE A 214 12.27 16.69 16.90
C ILE A 214 12.59 18.00 17.63
N LYS A 215 13.38 18.89 17.03
CA LYS A 215 13.70 20.19 17.64
C LYS A 215 12.45 21.06 17.83
N LYS A 216 11.51 21.00 16.90
CA LYS A 216 10.30 21.84 16.89
C LYS A 216 9.19 21.29 17.79
N HIS A 217 8.96 19.99 17.79
CA HIS A 217 7.81 19.34 18.44
C HIS A 217 8.17 18.41 19.59
N GLY A 218 9.47 18.22 19.85
CA GLY A 218 9.97 17.23 20.79
C GLY A 218 10.05 15.83 20.21
N GLU A 219 10.52 14.90 21.03
CA GLU A 219 10.60 13.49 20.66
C GLU A 219 9.22 12.85 20.67
N SER A 220 8.89 12.11 19.61
CA SER A 220 7.76 11.19 19.59
C SER A 220 8.24 9.78 19.25
N PRO A 221 7.55 8.71 19.71
CA PRO A 221 7.93 7.34 19.35
C PRO A 221 8.01 7.11 17.83
N ARG A 222 7.17 7.82 17.06
CA ARG A 222 7.15 7.76 15.59
C ARG A 222 8.39 8.43 14.98
N LEU A 223 8.76 9.63 15.45
CA LEU A 223 9.95 10.35 14.96
C LEU A 223 11.24 9.63 15.36
N LEU A 224 11.33 9.15 16.60
CA LEU A 224 12.49 8.38 17.07
C LEU A 224 12.66 7.07 16.27
N TRP A 225 11.55 6.40 15.93
CA TRP A 225 11.59 5.24 15.04
C TRP A 225 12.18 5.61 13.67
N GLU A 226 11.65 6.65 13.00
CA GLU A 226 12.16 7.05 11.68
C GLU A 226 13.63 7.49 11.78
N TRP A 227 14.03 8.18 12.87
CA TRP A 227 15.43 8.54 13.11
C TRP A 227 16.33 7.30 13.17
N HIS A 228 16.06 6.36 14.09
CA HIS A 228 16.86 5.15 14.23
C HIS A 228 16.84 4.30 12.96
N TYR A 229 15.73 4.30 12.23
CA TYR A 229 15.60 3.50 11.01
C TYR A 229 16.42 4.11 9.86
N THR A 230 16.35 5.43 9.67
CA THR A 230 17.20 6.15 8.70
C THR A 230 18.68 6.00 9.04
N GLN A 231 19.06 6.11 10.33
CA GLN A 231 20.44 5.86 10.77
C GLN A 231 20.90 4.43 10.47
N ALA A 232 20.03 3.43 10.66
CA ALA A 232 20.37 2.05 10.34
C ALA A 232 20.58 1.81 8.85
N ILE A 233 19.88 2.56 7.97
CA ILE A 233 20.09 2.54 6.52
C ILE A 233 21.43 3.19 6.15
N LEU A 234 21.70 4.38 6.69
CA LEU A 234 22.92 5.15 6.41
C LEU A 234 24.19 4.43 6.88
N THR A 235 24.17 3.88 8.09
CA THR A 235 25.35 3.30 8.74
C THR A 235 25.50 1.79 8.53
N GLY A 236 24.42 1.10 8.15
CA GLY A 236 24.36 -0.38 8.15
C GLY A 236 24.39 -1.01 9.56
N GLU A 237 24.32 -0.22 10.62
CA GLU A 237 24.31 -0.69 12.01
C GLU A 237 22.88 -0.82 12.55
N SER A 238 22.49 -2.04 12.92
CA SER A 238 21.12 -2.34 13.38
C SER A 238 20.97 -2.40 14.90
N LYS A 239 22.06 -2.20 15.66
CA LYS A 239 22.06 -2.36 17.12
C LYS A 239 21.19 -1.32 17.82
N ASP A 240 21.29 -0.06 17.43
CA ASP A 240 20.54 1.01 18.08
C ASP A 240 19.06 0.96 17.72
N LEU A 241 18.73 0.61 16.47
CA LEU A 241 17.37 0.29 16.07
C LEU A 241 16.78 -0.88 16.88
N HIS A 242 17.56 -1.95 17.12
CA HIS A 242 17.12 -3.06 17.96
C HIS A 242 16.90 -2.62 19.41
N ARG A 243 17.85 -1.89 20.01
CA ARG A 243 17.73 -1.35 21.38
C ARG A 243 16.53 -0.43 21.53
N PHE A 244 16.21 0.34 20.49
CA PHE A 244 15.05 1.22 20.49
C PHE A 244 13.74 0.44 20.66
N LEU A 245 13.58 -0.72 20.03
CA LEU A 245 12.36 -1.53 20.08
C LEU A 245 12.32 -2.60 21.18
N PHE A 246 13.47 -3.21 21.49
CA PHE A 246 13.59 -4.39 22.35
C PHE A 246 14.53 -4.19 23.54
N GLY A 247 14.93 -2.95 23.81
CA GLY A 247 15.74 -2.60 24.98
C GLY A 247 15.05 -2.96 26.31
N LYS A 248 15.85 -3.33 27.31
CA LYS A 248 15.34 -3.63 28.66
C LYS A 248 14.60 -2.42 29.24
N GLY A 249 13.45 -2.66 29.87
CA GLY A 249 12.65 -1.62 30.54
C GLY A 249 11.79 -0.76 29.60
N LYS A 250 11.82 -1.01 28.30
CA LYS A 250 10.92 -0.30 27.38
C LYS A 250 9.51 -0.89 27.43
N LYS A 251 8.53 -0.02 27.65
CA LYS A 251 7.13 -0.32 27.36
C LYS A 251 6.97 -0.45 25.84
N ASN A 252 6.02 -1.29 25.40
CA ASN A 252 5.70 -1.43 23.99
C ASN A 252 5.44 -0.05 23.39
N ILE A 253 6.05 0.23 22.25
CA ILE A 253 5.77 1.48 21.53
C ILE A 253 4.38 1.39 20.92
N GLU A 254 3.65 2.50 20.92
CA GLU A 254 2.31 2.59 20.32
C GLU A 254 2.34 2.36 18.80
N TYR A 255 3.46 2.68 18.15
CA TYR A 255 3.64 2.51 16.72
C TYR A 255 3.97 1.04 16.36
N LEU A 256 2.93 0.20 16.34
CA LEU A 256 3.03 -1.25 16.16
C LEU A 256 3.69 -1.68 14.83
N GLU A 257 3.52 -0.92 13.75
CA GLU A 257 4.09 -1.26 12.43
C GLU A 257 5.63 -1.32 12.45
N ALA A 258 6.28 -0.59 13.35
CA ALA A 258 7.74 -0.62 13.50
C ALA A 258 8.26 -2.02 13.81
N TYR A 259 7.55 -2.81 14.61
CA TYR A 259 7.97 -4.19 14.92
C TYR A 259 7.99 -5.07 13.68
N MET A 260 7.01 -4.92 12.79
CA MET A 260 6.98 -5.66 11.53
C MET A 260 8.07 -5.17 10.58
N LYS A 261 8.21 -3.85 10.39
CA LYS A 261 9.25 -3.27 9.52
C LYS A 261 10.65 -3.68 9.97
N TYR A 262 10.90 -3.62 11.28
CA TYR A 262 12.13 -4.11 11.88
C TYR A 262 12.42 -5.56 11.54
N ALA A 263 11.43 -6.46 11.69
CA ALA A 263 11.62 -7.87 11.41
C ALA A 263 11.97 -8.13 9.93
N PHE A 264 11.27 -7.48 9.00
CA PHE A 264 11.60 -7.54 7.57
C PHE A 264 12.99 -6.97 7.28
N TRP A 265 13.31 -5.81 7.86
CA TRP A 265 14.61 -5.14 7.72
C TRP A 265 15.76 -6.03 8.16
N ILE A 266 15.70 -6.61 9.36
CA ILE A 266 16.75 -7.46 9.90
C ILE A 266 16.96 -8.73 9.07
N LYS A 267 15.88 -9.33 8.54
CA LYS A 267 16.00 -10.47 7.62
C LYS A 267 16.66 -10.10 6.29
N ALA A 268 16.51 -8.84 5.86
CA ALA A 268 17.13 -8.30 4.66
C ALA A 268 18.60 -7.88 4.83
N GLN A 269 19.12 -7.85 6.07
CA GLN A 269 20.49 -7.42 6.33
C GLN A 269 21.56 -8.44 5.88
N PRO A 270 22.75 -7.98 5.44
CA PRO A 270 23.85 -8.86 5.01
C PRO A 270 24.47 -9.68 6.14
N ARG A 271 24.62 -9.07 7.33
CA ARG A 271 25.36 -9.71 8.42
C ARG A 271 24.49 -10.76 9.12
N LYS A 272 24.92 -12.03 9.06
CA LYS A 272 24.26 -13.16 9.76
C LYS A 272 24.12 -12.95 11.27
N SER A 273 24.99 -12.14 11.88
CA SER A 273 24.90 -11.78 13.30
C SER A 273 23.59 -11.05 13.63
N TYR A 274 23.06 -10.23 12.71
CA TYR A 274 21.79 -9.53 12.92
C TYR A 274 20.58 -10.45 12.88
N LEU A 275 20.64 -11.59 12.16
CA LEU A 275 19.55 -12.57 12.18
C LEU A 275 19.27 -13.10 13.59
N LYS A 276 20.28 -13.10 14.49
CA LYS A 276 20.12 -13.47 15.91
C LYS A 276 19.33 -12.41 16.70
N LEU A 277 19.29 -11.17 16.23
CA LEU A 277 18.51 -10.07 16.83
C LEU A 277 17.04 -10.08 16.35
N CYS A 278 16.73 -10.80 15.28
CA CYS A 278 15.38 -10.86 14.74
C CYS A 278 14.45 -11.60 15.73
N PRO A 279 13.36 -10.98 16.19
CA PRO A 279 12.36 -11.69 16.97
C PRO A 279 11.73 -12.80 16.13
N LYS A 280 11.41 -13.93 16.78
CA LYS A 280 10.63 -15.00 16.14
C LYS A 280 9.25 -14.50 15.74
N VAL A 281 8.68 -15.04 14.66
CA VAL A 281 7.32 -14.67 14.23
C VAL A 281 6.27 -14.96 15.31
N SER A 282 6.43 -16.04 16.07
CA SER A 282 5.55 -16.35 17.21
C SER A 282 5.59 -15.29 18.31
N THR A 283 6.77 -14.74 18.60
CA THR A 283 6.94 -13.64 19.55
C THR A 283 6.24 -12.37 19.05
N LEU A 284 6.37 -12.05 17.77
CA LEU A 284 5.69 -10.89 17.15
C LEU A 284 4.17 -11.06 17.16
N LYS A 285 3.63 -12.24 16.85
CA LYS A 285 2.19 -12.52 16.93
C LYS A 285 1.64 -12.33 18.34
N ARG A 286 2.41 -12.72 19.37
CA ARG A 286 2.04 -12.50 20.78
C ARG A 286 2.07 -11.02 21.15
N LEU A 287 3.09 -10.30 20.70
CA LEU A 287 3.23 -8.86 20.92
C LEU A 287 2.09 -8.07 20.25
N LEU A 288 1.73 -8.47 19.03
CA LEU A 288 0.75 -7.83 18.17
C LEU A 288 -0.59 -8.58 18.17
N LYS A 289 -0.99 -9.11 19.34
CA LYS A 289 -2.20 -9.96 19.46
C LYS A 289 -3.44 -9.26 18.90
N SER A 290 -3.60 -7.95 19.14
CA SER A 290 -4.71 -7.15 18.62
C SER A 290 -4.78 -7.11 17.09
N GLU A 291 -3.61 -7.19 16.43
CA GLU A 291 -3.48 -7.06 14.98
C GLU A 291 -3.50 -8.40 14.25
N THR A 292 -3.44 -9.53 14.96
CA THR A 292 -3.40 -10.86 14.32
C THR A 292 -4.62 -11.17 13.46
N ASN A 293 -5.76 -10.51 13.73
CA ASN A 293 -6.97 -10.65 12.94
C ASN A 293 -7.02 -9.73 11.71
N ASN A 294 -6.22 -8.66 11.69
CA ASN A 294 -6.13 -7.69 10.60
C ASN A 294 -5.58 -8.37 9.33
N VAL A 295 -6.27 -8.18 8.19
CA VAL A 295 -5.93 -8.81 6.90
C VAL A 295 -4.51 -8.45 6.45
N ARG A 296 -4.10 -7.17 6.61
CA ARG A 296 -2.75 -6.70 6.28
C ARG A 296 -1.70 -7.42 7.12
N PHE A 297 -1.88 -7.48 8.44
CA PHE A 297 -0.93 -8.19 9.32
C PHE A 297 -0.91 -9.70 9.08
N LYS A 298 -2.04 -10.33 8.75
CA LYS A 298 -2.07 -11.75 8.32
C LYS A 298 -1.19 -11.99 7.11
N LYS A 299 -1.27 -11.12 6.09
CA LYS A 299 -0.40 -11.18 4.90
C LYS A 299 1.07 -11.00 5.29
N LEU A 300 1.40 -10.00 6.10
CA LEU A 300 2.77 -9.75 6.56
C LEU A 300 3.34 -10.93 7.37
N PHE A 301 2.56 -11.50 8.30
CA PHE A 301 2.98 -12.67 9.07
C PHE A 301 3.17 -13.90 8.19
N LYS A 302 2.30 -14.11 7.19
CA LYS A 302 2.44 -15.22 6.24
C LYS A 302 3.76 -15.14 5.49
N VAL A 303 4.11 -13.96 4.97
CA VAL A 303 5.38 -13.74 4.26
C VAL A 303 6.57 -13.88 5.22
N LEU A 304 6.52 -13.25 6.39
CA LEU A 304 7.62 -13.30 7.37
C LEU A 304 7.86 -14.73 7.89
N SER A 305 6.81 -15.53 8.08
CA SER A 305 6.95 -16.96 8.42
C SER A 305 7.62 -17.76 7.32
N ALA A 306 7.26 -17.53 6.05
CA ALA A 306 7.92 -18.21 4.93
C ALA A 306 9.41 -17.83 4.83
N ILE A 307 9.74 -16.56 5.06
CA ILE A 307 11.13 -16.10 5.15
C ILE A 307 11.83 -16.74 6.35
N GLU A 308 11.23 -16.76 7.54
CA GLU A 308 11.81 -17.40 8.73
C GLU A 308 12.14 -18.88 8.49
N ASP A 309 11.19 -19.63 7.90
CA ASP A 309 11.36 -21.04 7.54
C ASP A 309 12.47 -21.25 6.50
N ALA A 310 12.69 -20.30 5.59
CA ALA A 310 13.76 -20.39 4.59
C ALA A 310 15.16 -20.39 5.23
N TYR A 311 15.33 -19.68 6.35
CA TYR A 311 16.59 -19.66 7.09
C TYR A 311 16.73 -20.81 8.11
N ASP A 312 15.68 -21.59 8.39
CA ASP A 312 15.76 -22.73 9.31
C ASP A 312 16.45 -23.93 8.66
N THR A 313 17.65 -24.25 9.12
CA THR A 313 18.48 -25.36 8.60
C THR A 313 17.83 -26.74 8.72
N ASN A 314 16.84 -26.90 9.61
CA ASN A 314 16.16 -28.17 9.85
C ASN A 314 15.06 -28.48 8.82
N VAL A 315 14.59 -27.49 8.07
CA VAL A 315 13.56 -27.67 7.03
C VAL A 315 14.23 -28.15 5.74
N PRO A 316 13.75 -29.16 5.00
CA PRO A 316 14.34 -29.54 3.70
C PRO A 316 14.32 -28.39 2.68
N MET A 317 15.40 -28.20 1.90
CA MET A 317 15.56 -27.07 0.95
C MET A 317 14.38 -26.93 -0.01
N VAL A 318 13.89 -28.04 -0.58
CA VAL A 318 12.73 -28.05 -1.50
C VAL A 318 11.50 -27.44 -0.83
N LYS A 319 11.22 -27.80 0.43
CA LYS A 319 10.09 -27.24 1.19
C LYS A 319 10.26 -25.75 1.48
N ARG A 320 11.50 -25.28 1.68
CA ARG A 320 11.79 -23.85 1.87
C ARG A 320 11.50 -23.06 0.61
N ILE A 321 11.99 -23.54 -0.54
CA ILE A 321 11.77 -22.91 -1.85
C ILE A 321 10.28 -22.90 -2.20
N ASP A 322 9.57 -24.03 -2.02
CA ASP A 322 8.14 -24.12 -2.26
C ASP A 322 7.33 -23.14 -1.38
N LYS A 323 7.66 -23.02 -0.09
CA LYS A 323 7.04 -22.02 0.79
C LYS A 323 7.25 -20.58 0.30
N ILE A 324 8.45 -20.24 -0.18
CA ILE A 324 8.72 -18.92 -0.79
C ILE A 324 7.85 -18.73 -2.03
N GLY A 325 7.80 -19.71 -2.95
CA GLY A 325 6.96 -19.66 -4.15
C GLY A 325 5.48 -19.39 -3.83
N ARG A 326 4.93 -20.06 -2.81
CA ARG A 326 3.52 -19.89 -2.37
C ARG A 326 3.20 -18.51 -1.79
N VAL A 327 4.20 -17.71 -1.39
CA VAL A 327 3.99 -16.36 -0.84
C VAL A 327 4.29 -15.24 -1.84
N MET A 328 4.79 -15.53 -3.05
CA MET A 328 5.12 -14.51 -4.05
C MET A 328 3.93 -13.63 -4.44
N ALA A 329 2.78 -14.25 -4.75
CA ALA A 329 1.55 -13.50 -5.04
C ALA A 329 1.11 -12.61 -3.87
N VAL A 330 1.45 -12.97 -2.62
CA VAL A 330 1.17 -12.12 -1.45
C VAL A 330 2.13 -10.94 -1.40
N ILE A 331 3.43 -11.17 -1.64
CA ILE A 331 4.49 -10.15 -1.70
C ILE A 331 4.14 -9.04 -2.71
N GLU A 332 3.62 -9.41 -3.87
CA GLU A 332 3.18 -8.46 -4.90
C GLU A 332 2.05 -7.53 -4.40
N THR A 333 1.18 -8.00 -3.51
CA THR A 333 0.11 -7.15 -2.94
C THR A 333 0.60 -6.23 -1.81
N LEU A 334 1.77 -6.48 -1.23
CA LEU A 334 2.29 -5.69 -0.11
C LEU A 334 2.63 -4.26 -0.53
N GLU A 335 2.75 -3.38 0.46
CA GLU A 335 3.29 -2.02 0.28
C GLU A 335 4.73 -2.09 -0.22
N ALA A 336 5.14 -1.08 -0.99
CA ALA A 336 6.45 -1.04 -1.64
C ALA A 336 7.60 -1.34 -0.69
N GLU A 337 7.57 -0.75 0.51
CA GLU A 337 8.56 -0.97 1.57
C GLU A 337 8.64 -2.44 2.01
N TYR A 338 7.53 -3.09 2.34
CA TYR A 338 7.56 -4.50 2.73
C TYR A 338 7.93 -5.41 1.55
N ARG A 339 7.52 -5.04 0.33
CA ARG A 339 7.85 -5.79 -0.88
C ARG A 339 9.36 -5.81 -1.12
N ILE A 340 10.01 -4.64 -1.13
CA ILE A 340 11.45 -4.54 -1.38
C ILE A 340 12.26 -5.25 -0.28
N LEU A 341 11.84 -5.14 0.99
CA LEU A 341 12.48 -5.86 2.09
C LEU A 341 12.30 -7.39 2.01
N SER A 342 11.12 -7.85 1.58
CA SER A 342 10.86 -9.27 1.36
C SER A 342 11.75 -9.83 0.26
N LEU A 343 11.85 -9.12 -0.87
CA LEU A 343 12.71 -9.50 -1.98
C LEU A 343 14.19 -9.55 -1.56
N ALA A 344 14.66 -8.55 -0.82
CA ALA A 344 16.02 -8.54 -0.29
C ALA A 344 16.31 -9.74 0.62
N ALA A 345 15.42 -10.04 1.56
CA ALA A 345 15.56 -11.19 2.44
C ALA A 345 15.57 -12.53 1.67
N ILE A 346 14.68 -12.70 0.70
CA ILE A 346 14.63 -13.91 -0.14
C ILE A 346 15.90 -14.03 -0.99
N LEU A 347 16.33 -12.95 -1.63
CA LEU A 347 17.55 -12.89 -2.42
C LEU A 347 18.76 -13.37 -1.61
N ARG A 348 18.90 -12.91 -0.37
CA ARG A 348 20.01 -13.31 0.52
C ARG A 348 19.97 -14.78 0.89
N PHE A 349 18.78 -15.33 1.13
CA PHE A 349 18.62 -16.76 1.35
C PHE A 349 19.07 -17.55 0.10
N LEU A 350 18.61 -17.14 -1.08
CA LEU A 350 18.88 -17.84 -2.33
C LEU A 350 20.34 -17.74 -2.77
N ASN A 351 21.01 -16.60 -2.57
CA ASN A 351 22.39 -16.40 -3.00
C ASN A 351 23.35 -17.47 -2.44
N GLN A 352 23.04 -18.02 -1.27
CA GLN A 352 23.89 -19.03 -0.62
C GLN A 352 23.88 -20.38 -1.34
N ARG A 353 22.84 -20.71 -2.11
CA ARG A 353 22.58 -22.09 -2.58
C ARG A 353 22.00 -22.21 -3.99
N GLN A 354 21.33 -21.18 -4.50
CA GLN A 354 20.56 -21.19 -5.76
C GLN A 354 20.79 -19.88 -6.54
N LYS A 355 21.99 -19.72 -7.11
CA LYS A 355 22.43 -18.46 -7.74
C LYS A 355 21.58 -18.04 -8.94
N GLN A 356 21.09 -18.99 -9.73
CA GLN A 356 20.19 -18.72 -10.86
C GLN A 356 18.85 -18.13 -10.39
N MET A 357 18.24 -18.70 -9.34
CA MET A 357 17.01 -18.11 -8.80
C MET A 357 17.30 -16.78 -8.12
N ALA A 358 18.44 -16.65 -7.44
CA ALA A 358 18.89 -15.39 -6.87
C ALA A 358 19.02 -14.28 -7.93
N SER A 359 19.46 -14.56 -9.17
CA SER A 359 19.53 -13.53 -10.22
C SER A 359 18.17 -12.95 -10.61
N LEU A 360 17.13 -13.79 -10.67
CA LEU A 360 15.77 -13.33 -10.93
C LEU A 360 15.27 -12.41 -9.80
N PHE A 361 15.44 -12.81 -8.54
CA PHE A 361 15.04 -11.99 -7.39
C PHE A 361 15.86 -10.71 -7.26
N HIS A 362 17.12 -10.72 -7.71
CA HIS A 362 17.94 -9.52 -7.80
C HIS A 362 17.40 -8.55 -8.84
N GLY A 363 16.98 -9.03 -10.03
CA GLY A 363 16.32 -8.21 -11.04
C GLY A 363 15.07 -7.52 -10.50
N GLU A 364 14.20 -8.26 -9.80
CA GLU A 364 13.00 -7.71 -9.17
C GLU A 364 13.32 -6.69 -8.06
N TYR A 365 14.29 -6.99 -7.19
CA TYR A 365 14.75 -6.05 -6.16
C TYR A 365 15.24 -4.75 -6.79
N LYS A 366 16.15 -4.84 -7.77
CA LYS A 366 16.72 -3.70 -8.49
C LYS A 366 15.64 -2.88 -9.20
N SER A 367 14.70 -3.54 -9.87
CA SER A 367 13.55 -2.89 -10.51
C SER A 367 12.74 -2.06 -9.50
N HIS A 368 12.46 -2.62 -8.31
CA HIS A 368 11.78 -1.90 -7.25
C HIS A 368 12.60 -0.76 -6.65
N SER A 369 13.90 -0.93 -6.43
CA SER A 369 14.80 0.14 -5.97
C SER A 369 14.83 1.30 -6.96
N LEU A 370 15.01 1.01 -8.25
CA LEU A 370 15.01 2.01 -9.30
C LEU A 370 13.65 2.70 -9.40
N LYS A 371 12.54 1.96 -9.28
CA LYS A 371 11.22 2.58 -9.27
C LYS A 371 11.06 3.57 -8.10
N LEU A 372 11.50 3.18 -6.90
CA LEU A 372 11.41 4.01 -5.71
C LEU A 372 12.30 5.26 -5.78
N SER A 373 13.47 5.15 -6.39
CA SER A 373 14.45 6.24 -6.54
C SER A 373 14.32 7.03 -7.84
N GLU A 374 13.33 6.71 -8.68
CA GLU A 374 13.15 7.23 -10.05
C GLU A 374 14.39 7.05 -10.93
N GLY A 375 14.98 5.86 -10.85
CA GLY A 375 16.11 5.43 -11.67
C GLY A 375 17.48 5.81 -11.12
N ARG A 376 17.54 6.52 -9.99
CA ARG A 376 18.82 7.01 -9.43
C ARG A 376 19.63 5.93 -8.70
N ASP A 377 18.95 5.03 -7.99
CA ASP A 377 19.59 4.07 -7.10
C ASP A 377 19.00 2.67 -7.27
N SER A 378 19.86 1.70 -7.60
CA SER A 378 19.53 0.27 -7.70
C SER A 378 19.45 -0.45 -6.34
N ASP A 379 19.88 0.19 -5.27
CA ASP A 379 19.85 -0.29 -3.90
C ASP A 379 19.43 0.83 -2.94
N VAL A 380 18.22 1.35 -3.14
CA VAL A 380 17.71 2.55 -2.44
C VAL A 380 17.74 2.46 -0.91
N LEU A 381 17.76 1.24 -0.35
CA LEU A 381 17.84 0.99 1.08
C LEU A 381 19.25 0.61 1.55
N ASN A 382 20.28 0.71 0.72
CA ASN A 382 21.66 0.36 1.03
C ASN A 382 21.80 -1.03 1.68
N LEU A 383 20.99 -1.99 1.20
CA LEU A 383 20.96 -3.34 1.76
C LEU A 383 22.05 -4.21 1.19
N PHE A 384 22.47 -3.96 -0.05
CA PHE A 384 23.48 -4.73 -0.78
C PHE A 384 24.77 -3.95 -1.01
N GLY A 385 24.76 -2.61 -0.93
CA GLY A 385 25.94 -1.75 -1.00
C GLY A 385 26.95 -2.17 -2.07
N SER A 386 28.24 -2.16 -1.71
CA SER A 386 29.35 -2.72 -2.50
C SER A 386 29.59 -4.21 -2.24
N SER A 387 28.60 -4.95 -1.73
CA SER A 387 28.81 -6.37 -1.39
C SER A 387 29.04 -7.23 -2.63
N SER A 388 29.98 -8.16 -2.50
CA SER A 388 30.25 -9.21 -3.49
C SER A 388 29.04 -10.11 -3.76
N ASP A 389 27.98 -10.05 -2.93
CA ASP A 389 26.77 -10.83 -3.11
C ASP A 389 26.14 -10.58 -4.49
N LEU A 390 26.14 -9.33 -4.97
CA LEU A 390 25.59 -8.98 -6.27
C LEU A 390 26.55 -9.32 -7.41
N GLU A 391 27.86 -9.18 -7.19
CA GLU A 391 28.89 -9.54 -8.18
C GLU A 391 28.86 -11.04 -8.51
N VAL A 392 28.62 -11.89 -7.50
CA VAL A 392 28.52 -13.35 -7.68
C VAL A 392 27.33 -13.76 -8.54
N ILE A 393 26.28 -12.94 -8.56
CA ILE A 393 25.04 -13.19 -9.29
C ILE A 393 25.08 -12.55 -10.69
N LYS A 394 25.89 -11.50 -10.87
CA LYS A 394 25.98 -10.72 -12.11
C LYS A 394 26.14 -11.57 -13.38
N PRO A 395 27.01 -12.60 -13.44
CA PRO A 395 27.13 -13.43 -14.65
C PRO A 395 25.82 -14.12 -15.07
N PHE A 396 25.00 -14.54 -14.10
CA PHE A 396 23.71 -15.18 -14.37
C PHE A 396 22.64 -14.17 -14.76
N TYR A 397 22.72 -12.94 -14.25
CA TYR A 397 21.84 -11.86 -14.66
C TYR A 397 22.19 -11.42 -16.10
N ASP A 398 23.47 -11.20 -16.38
CA ASP A 398 23.95 -10.79 -17.70
C ASP A 398 23.62 -11.85 -18.76
N SER A 399 23.71 -13.14 -18.45
CA SER A 399 23.32 -14.21 -19.38
C SER A 399 21.81 -14.27 -19.68
N LEU A 400 20.96 -13.77 -18.78
CA LEU A 400 19.50 -13.70 -19.00
C LEU A 400 19.12 -12.51 -19.89
N HIS A 401 19.97 -11.46 -19.92
CA HIS A 401 19.70 -10.21 -20.61
C HIS A 401 20.59 -9.96 -21.82
N SER A 402 21.64 -10.75 -22.03
CA SER A 402 22.37 -10.78 -23.29
C SER A 402 21.40 -11.26 -24.36
N ILE A 403 21.17 -10.41 -25.36
CA ILE A 403 20.55 -10.83 -26.62
C ILE A 403 21.37 -12.06 -27.06
N PRO A 404 20.75 -13.23 -27.28
CA PRO A 404 21.49 -14.37 -27.82
C PRO A 404 22.18 -13.83 -29.06
N GLU A 405 23.51 -13.82 -29.05
CA GLU A 405 24.29 -13.42 -30.21
C GLU A 405 23.67 -14.23 -31.34
N LYS A 406 23.03 -13.53 -32.29
CA LYS A 406 22.48 -14.20 -33.47
C LYS A 406 23.60 -15.12 -33.92
N GLU A 407 23.33 -16.42 -34.00
CA GLU A 407 24.24 -17.38 -34.62
C GLU A 407 24.42 -16.90 -36.07
N THR A 408 25.34 -15.95 -36.26
CA THR A 408 25.62 -15.32 -37.54
C THR A 408 26.57 -16.23 -38.33
N THR A 409 26.73 -17.48 -37.88
CA THR A 409 27.72 -18.45 -38.33
C THR A 409 27.13 -19.74 -38.90
N LEU A 410 25.81 -19.85 -39.09
CA LEU A 410 25.21 -21.01 -39.78
C LEU A 410 24.71 -20.75 -41.21
N ALA A 411 25.03 -19.59 -41.81
CA ALA A 411 24.78 -19.34 -43.25
C ALA A 411 25.96 -19.68 -44.18
N ARG A 412 26.97 -20.44 -43.72
CA ARG A 412 28.12 -20.86 -44.54
C ARG A 412 28.45 -22.35 -44.50
N ALA A 413 27.48 -23.22 -44.24
CA ALA A 413 27.66 -24.66 -44.42
C ALA A 413 26.51 -25.31 -45.21
N ASN A 414 26.82 -25.68 -46.46
CA ASN A 414 26.18 -26.68 -47.33
C ASN A 414 24.73 -26.49 -47.82
N PRO A 415 24.53 -26.20 -49.12
CA PRO A 415 23.21 -26.20 -49.76
C PRO A 415 22.70 -27.60 -50.16
N SER A 416 22.91 -28.65 -49.34
CA SER A 416 22.63 -30.04 -49.77
C SER A 416 21.87 -30.93 -48.79
N HIS A 417 21.11 -30.37 -47.85
CA HIS A 417 20.10 -31.15 -47.12
C HIS A 417 18.70 -30.56 -47.26
N THR A 418 18.04 -31.01 -48.31
CA THR A 418 16.59 -30.99 -48.52
C THR A 418 15.92 -31.79 -47.40
N TYR A 419 15.67 -31.16 -46.26
CA TYR A 419 14.77 -31.74 -45.26
C TYR A 419 13.33 -31.50 -45.67
N LEU A 420 12.65 -32.62 -45.90
CA LEU A 420 11.21 -32.80 -46.04
C LEU A 420 10.44 -32.10 -44.92
N PHE A 421 10.00 -30.86 -45.16
CA PHE A 421 8.77 -30.36 -44.56
C PHE A 421 7.66 -30.51 -45.59
N LYS A 422 6.90 -31.60 -45.46
CA LYS A 422 5.56 -31.69 -46.07
C LYS A 422 4.71 -30.57 -45.46
N PRO A 423 4.07 -29.71 -46.26
CA PRO A 423 3.04 -28.82 -45.75
C PRO A 423 1.91 -29.68 -45.22
N LEU A 424 1.56 -29.52 -43.94
CA LEU A 424 0.28 -30.00 -43.44
C LEU A 424 -0.80 -29.24 -44.22
N GLY A 425 -1.62 -30.01 -44.93
CA GLY A 425 -2.58 -29.51 -45.89
C GLY A 425 -3.58 -28.53 -45.28
N ASN A 426 -4.03 -27.64 -46.16
CA ASN A 426 -5.26 -26.86 -46.06
C ASN A 426 -6.34 -27.67 -45.34
N ARG A 427 -6.73 -27.22 -44.16
CA ARG A 427 -8.07 -27.48 -43.64
C ARG A 427 -8.89 -26.24 -43.90
N ASP A 428 -9.85 -26.41 -44.80
CA ASP A 428 -10.89 -25.44 -45.10
C ASP A 428 -11.59 -25.01 -43.82
N ILE A 429 -11.58 -23.71 -43.56
CA ILE A 429 -12.44 -23.06 -42.59
C ILE A 429 -13.79 -22.91 -43.27
N ILE A 430 -14.70 -23.84 -42.99
CA ILE A 430 -16.11 -23.71 -43.35
C ILE A 430 -16.71 -22.66 -42.40
N TRP A 431 -17.07 -21.51 -42.96
CA TRP A 431 -18.00 -20.57 -42.35
C TRP A 431 -19.42 -21.07 -42.61
N THR A 432 -20.10 -21.57 -41.58
CA THR A 432 -21.57 -21.75 -41.63
C THR A 432 -22.22 -20.48 -41.09
N GLU A 433 -22.91 -19.77 -41.97
CA GLU A 433 -23.85 -18.71 -41.64
C GLU A 433 -25.03 -19.27 -40.84
N ALA A 434 -25.40 -18.57 -39.76
CA ALA A 434 -26.60 -18.86 -38.99
C ALA A 434 -27.79 -18.13 -39.62
N SER A 435 -28.82 -18.90 -40.00
CA SER A 435 -30.17 -18.45 -40.30
C SER A 435 -30.99 -18.18 -39.04
#